data_AF-A0A952RMK4-F1
#
_entry.id   AF-A0A952RMK4-F1
#
_cell.length_a   1.000
_cell.length_b   1.000
_cell.length_c   1.000
_cell.angle_alpha   90.00
_cell.angle_beta   90.00
_cell.angle_gamma   90.00
#
_symmetry.space_group_name_H-M   'P 1'
#
loop_
_entity.id
_entity.type
_entity.pdbx_description
1 polymer ?
#
loop_
_entity_poly.entity_id
_entity_poly.type
_entity_poly.pdbx_seq_one_letter_code
_entity_poly.pdbx_strand_id
1 'polypeptide(L)'
;MVSRRLLALLLVASSGCIAVAGCSAETDDDTATDDGADDGIPGDGSSEDEVVGERQLNGSELPAKTVSLTFDDGPGPRTQELAEYLASEGIPAAFFINGKNAPGRQKALQAIVDNGHELANHTHNHLQLTSQSSAKVVAEVQLTDDVIKQYQPRGPWFIRAPFGAWNGSVARSINNSAMSKYVGSIFWNEGGALTSNAAADWDCWGKGVSVQRCGDLYLQEIKRNGKGIVLFHDIHGKTVDMMKQVVVPGLKAAGFKFARLQDVPSIKRAMGAAGGPPAAANECASATLGRNVKENVCVQSRTDEKWYRCVDGEWARSEAGDARCTARHPL
;
A
#
# COMPACT_ATOMS: atom_id res chain seq x y z
N MET A 1 -17.37 53.84 45.61
CA MET A 1 -16.58 53.41 44.43
C MET A 1 -16.29 51.92 44.63
N VAL A 2 -17.11 50.99 44.10
CA VAL A 2 -17.12 50.40 42.73
C VAL A 2 -15.75 49.73 42.45
N SER A 3 -15.56 48.45 42.09
CA SER A 3 -16.40 47.36 41.57
C SER A 3 -15.64 46.02 41.70
N ARG A 4 -16.33 44.88 41.88
CA ARG A 4 -15.86 43.54 41.46
C ARG A 4 -17.04 42.84 40.75
N ARG A 5 -16.87 42.45 39.49
CA ARG A 5 -17.80 41.58 38.72
C ARG A 5 -17.27 40.14 38.81
N LEU A 6 -17.96 39.20 39.46
CA LEU A 6 -19.15 38.40 39.09
C LEU A 6 -18.87 37.25 38.11
N LEU A 7 -18.90 36.06 38.72
CA LEU A 7 -19.11 34.72 38.17
C LEU A 7 -20.63 34.55 37.92
N ALA A 8 -21.04 33.86 36.85
CA ALA A 8 -22.41 33.35 36.73
C ALA A 8 -22.45 32.00 36.00
N LEU A 9 -22.87 31.01 36.77
CA LEU A 9 -23.33 29.65 36.45
C LEU A 9 -24.84 29.73 36.12
N LEU A 10 -25.40 28.93 35.19
CA LEU A 10 -26.83 28.53 35.12
C LEU A 10 -27.06 27.80 33.77
N LEU A 11 -27.95 26.81 33.57
CA LEU A 11 -28.61 25.77 34.36
C LEU A 11 -29.47 24.99 33.32
N VAL A 12 -29.64 23.69 33.50
CA VAL A 12 -30.46 22.81 32.65
C VAL A 12 -31.96 23.02 32.93
N ALA A 13 -32.82 22.94 31.90
CA ALA A 13 -34.24 22.65 32.09
C ALA A 13 -34.84 21.90 30.88
N SER A 14 -35.51 20.81 31.20
CA SER A 14 -36.29 19.90 30.35
C SER A 14 -37.79 20.16 30.46
N SER A 15 -38.54 19.94 29.38
CA SER A 15 -40.00 19.65 29.29
C SER A 15 -40.35 19.57 27.80
N GLY A 16 -41.25 18.76 27.23
CA GLY A 16 -42.29 17.83 27.69
C GLY A 16 -43.24 17.65 26.48
N CYS A 17 -43.70 16.41 26.21
CA CYS A 17 -44.64 16.08 25.13
C CYS A 17 -46.10 16.48 25.48
N ILE A 18 -46.98 16.63 24.47
CA ILE A 18 -48.36 16.08 24.37
C ILE A 18 -49.01 16.49 23.02
N ALA A 19 -49.76 15.55 22.41
CA ALA A 19 -50.55 15.60 21.15
C ALA A 19 -51.92 16.35 21.31
N VAL A 20 -52.84 16.60 20.36
CA VAL A 20 -53.51 15.81 19.28
C VAL A 20 -54.38 16.76 18.39
N ALA A 21 -54.79 16.32 17.18
CA ALA A 21 -55.97 16.68 16.32
C ALA A 21 -55.92 18.01 15.53
N GLY A 22 -56.37 18.16 14.26
CA GLY A 22 -57.05 17.31 13.27
C GLY A 22 -57.63 18.19 12.12
N CYS A 23 -57.96 17.56 10.97
CA CYS A 23 -58.75 18.01 9.78
C CYS A 23 -58.12 19.05 8.81
N SER A 24 -57.81 18.72 7.54
CA SER A 24 -58.66 18.56 6.31
C SER A 24 -58.43 19.77 5.38
N ALA A 25 -58.45 19.76 4.05
CA ALA A 25 -58.53 18.81 2.92
C ALA A 25 -58.07 19.60 1.66
N GLU A 26 -57.58 18.99 0.58
CA GLU A 26 -58.23 18.83 -0.77
C GLU A 26 -57.06 18.93 -1.79
N THR A 27 -56.92 18.24 -2.93
CA THR A 27 -57.64 17.20 -3.70
C THR A 27 -56.61 16.63 -4.71
N ASP A 28 -56.47 15.31 -4.79
CA ASP A 28 -56.92 14.38 -5.85
C ASP A 28 -56.42 14.65 -7.29
N ASP A 29 -55.58 13.74 -7.80
CA ASP A 29 -55.81 13.09 -9.11
C ASP A 29 -55.12 11.71 -9.12
N ASP A 30 -55.93 10.68 -8.87
CA ASP A 30 -55.62 9.26 -9.08
C ASP A 30 -56.16 8.86 -10.46
N THR A 31 -55.36 8.17 -11.27
CA THR A 31 -55.86 6.97 -11.97
C THR A 31 -54.72 5.98 -12.22
N ALA A 32 -54.77 4.89 -11.46
CA ALA A 32 -54.05 3.64 -11.66
C ALA A 32 -54.88 2.68 -12.55
N THR A 33 -54.17 1.77 -13.24
CA THR A 33 -54.44 0.32 -13.43
C THR A 33 -53.13 -0.23 -14.02
N ASP A 34 -52.29 -1.00 -13.33
CA ASP A 34 -52.40 -2.36 -12.76
C ASP A 34 -52.80 -3.44 -13.77
N ASP A 35 -51.85 -4.32 -14.11
CA ASP A 35 -51.89 -5.77 -13.83
C ASP A 35 -50.76 -6.51 -14.56
N GLY A 36 -49.91 -7.25 -13.82
CA GLY A 36 -49.01 -8.27 -14.39
C GLY A 36 -47.83 -8.71 -13.53
N ALA A 37 -48.09 -9.60 -12.57
CA ALA A 37 -47.18 -10.34 -11.67
C ALA A 37 -45.90 -10.93 -12.32
N ASP A 38 -44.73 -10.80 -11.65
CA ASP A 38 -44.03 -11.78 -10.79
C ASP A 38 -43.16 -12.77 -11.58
N ASP A 39 -41.84 -12.68 -11.33
CA ASP A 39 -40.92 -13.82 -11.23
C ASP A 39 -39.57 -13.29 -10.70
N GLY A 40 -39.33 -13.50 -9.41
CA GLY A 40 -38.08 -13.14 -8.76
C GLY A 40 -36.90 -14.00 -9.21
N ILE A 41 -35.75 -13.36 -9.45
CA ILE A 41 -34.41 -13.94 -9.20
C ILE A 41 -33.54 -12.84 -8.55
N PRO A 42 -32.96 -13.07 -7.36
CA PRO A 42 -31.98 -12.17 -6.78
C PRO A 42 -30.64 -12.40 -7.50
N GLY A 43 -30.27 -11.45 -8.36
CA GLY A 43 -28.98 -11.46 -9.07
C GLY A 43 -27.84 -11.23 -8.09
N ASP A 44 -26.98 -12.25 -7.98
CA ASP A 44 -25.88 -12.37 -7.04
C ASP A 44 -24.85 -11.24 -7.12
N GLY A 45 -24.24 -10.98 -5.97
CA GLY A 45 -22.94 -10.35 -5.92
C GLY A 45 -21.88 -11.36 -6.34
N SER A 46 -21.14 -11.05 -7.40
CA SER A 46 -19.85 -11.69 -7.68
C SER A 46 -18.89 -10.72 -8.37
N SER A 47 -17.98 -10.18 -7.55
CA SER A 47 -16.57 -9.91 -7.85
C SER A 47 -16.17 -9.95 -9.33
N GLU A 48 -16.22 -8.79 -9.99
CA GLU A 48 -15.55 -8.54 -11.27
C GLU A 48 -14.56 -7.38 -11.08
N ASP A 49 -13.45 -7.60 -10.38
CA ASP A 49 -12.30 -6.66 -10.41
C ASP A 49 -10.99 -7.18 -9.79
N GLU A 50 -10.83 -8.49 -9.52
CA GLU A 50 -9.58 -9.02 -8.95
C GLU A 50 -8.50 -9.21 -10.03
N VAL A 51 -8.17 -8.11 -10.70
CA VAL A 51 -7.02 -7.97 -11.57
C VAL A 51 -5.76 -8.03 -10.70
N VAL A 52 -4.72 -8.66 -11.25
CA VAL A 52 -3.33 -8.83 -10.77
C VAL A 52 -2.70 -7.62 -10.02
N GLY A 53 -3.32 -6.44 -10.05
CA GLY A 53 -2.95 -5.23 -9.30
C GLY A 53 -3.52 -5.08 -7.88
N GLU A 54 -4.40 -5.95 -7.37
CA GLU A 54 -4.95 -5.82 -6.00
C GLU A 54 -4.19 -6.58 -4.91
N ARG A 55 -3.23 -7.44 -5.27
CA ARG A 55 -2.49 -8.20 -4.26
C ARG A 55 -1.63 -7.25 -3.43
N GLN A 56 -2.06 -7.00 -2.19
CA GLN A 56 -1.30 -6.22 -1.23
C GLN A 56 -0.01 -6.97 -0.90
N LEU A 57 1.11 -6.52 -1.48
CA LEU A 57 2.43 -7.06 -1.17
C LEU A 57 2.85 -6.56 0.21
N ASN A 58 2.53 -7.34 1.24
CA ASN A 58 2.86 -7.05 2.64
C ASN A 58 3.70 -8.18 3.27
N GLY A 59 4.05 -8.02 4.54
CA GLY A 59 4.90 -8.94 5.30
C GLY A 59 4.18 -10.08 6.02
N SER A 60 2.90 -10.33 5.75
CA SER A 60 2.12 -11.34 6.49
C SER A 60 2.67 -12.76 6.36
N GLU A 61 3.42 -13.04 5.30
CA GLU A 61 4.04 -14.35 5.02
C GLU A 61 5.44 -14.49 5.63
N LEU A 62 5.98 -13.48 6.32
CA LEU A 62 7.26 -13.59 6.99
C LEU A 62 7.25 -14.69 8.06
N PRO A 63 8.42 -15.26 8.41
CA PRO A 63 8.54 -16.13 9.58
C PRO A 63 8.13 -15.40 10.86
N ALA A 64 7.70 -16.15 11.87
CA ALA A 64 7.40 -15.59 13.18
C ALA A 64 8.60 -14.81 13.74
N LYS A 65 8.32 -13.71 14.44
CA LYS A 65 9.32 -12.76 14.97
C LYS A 65 10.27 -12.23 13.90
N THR A 66 9.77 -11.94 12.70
CA THR A 66 10.56 -11.34 11.63
C THR A 66 9.84 -10.12 11.07
N VAL A 67 10.56 -9.00 10.98
CA VAL A 67 10.03 -7.75 10.42
C VAL A 67 10.94 -7.20 9.32
N SER A 68 10.36 -6.45 8.40
CA SER A 68 11.10 -5.60 7.45
C SER A 68 10.80 -4.15 7.77
N LEU A 69 11.85 -3.36 8.06
CA LEU A 69 11.71 -1.95 8.39
C LEU A 69 11.71 -1.12 7.10
N THR A 70 10.74 -0.22 6.96
CA THR A 70 10.60 0.61 5.76
C THR A 70 10.40 2.08 6.15
N PHE A 71 11.01 2.98 5.38
CA PHE A 71 10.97 4.42 5.61
C PHE A 71 10.51 5.14 4.35
N ASP A 72 9.43 5.89 4.46
CA ASP A 72 8.83 6.65 3.36
C ASP A 72 9.21 8.13 3.42
N ASP A 73 8.97 8.81 2.29
CA ASP A 73 9.15 10.24 2.04
C ASP A 73 10.58 10.77 2.01
N GLY A 74 11.58 9.93 2.28
CA GLY A 74 12.97 10.33 2.27
C GLY A 74 13.51 10.80 0.91
N PRO A 75 14.76 11.26 0.84
CA PRO A 75 15.66 11.43 1.98
C PRO A 75 15.37 12.74 2.74
N GLY A 76 15.21 12.64 4.06
CA GLY A 76 15.20 13.75 5.00
C GLY A 76 16.61 14.18 5.46
N PRO A 77 16.70 15.19 6.35
CA PRO A 77 17.97 15.70 6.86
C PRO A 77 18.81 14.68 7.63
N ARG A 78 18.18 13.67 8.24
CA ARG A 78 18.82 12.65 9.09
C ARG A 78 18.76 11.23 8.49
N THR A 79 18.37 11.09 7.21
CA THR A 79 18.34 9.79 6.53
C THR A 79 19.69 9.09 6.52
N GLN A 80 20.77 9.84 6.26
CA GLN A 80 22.12 9.29 6.29
C GLN A 80 22.46 8.70 7.67
N GLU A 81 22.18 9.46 8.75
CA GLU A 81 22.41 9.02 10.13
C GLU A 81 21.61 7.74 10.45
N LEU A 82 20.36 7.67 9.99
CA LEU A 82 19.51 6.52 10.22
C LEU A 82 20.01 5.28 9.47
N ALA A 83 20.40 5.42 8.20
CA ALA A 83 20.97 4.33 7.41
C ALA A 83 22.25 3.78 8.06
N GLU A 84 23.21 4.65 8.38
CA GLU A 84 24.45 4.26 9.06
C GLU A 84 24.19 3.56 10.40
N TYR A 85 23.22 4.06 11.19
CA TYR A 85 22.83 3.41 12.44
C TYR A 85 22.27 2.00 12.22
N LEU A 86 21.30 1.83 11.33
CA LEU A 86 20.70 0.51 11.06
C LEU A 86 21.75 -0.49 10.55
N ALA A 87 22.67 -0.03 9.70
CA ALA A 87 23.78 -0.83 9.23
C ALA A 87 24.71 -1.27 10.38
N SER A 88 25.06 -0.35 11.28
CA SER A 88 25.89 -0.66 12.45
C SER A 88 25.22 -1.67 13.39
N GLU A 89 23.89 -1.73 13.40
CA GLU A 89 23.11 -2.70 14.16
C GLU A 89 22.90 -4.04 13.42
N GLY A 90 23.38 -4.16 12.17
CA GLY A 90 23.20 -5.33 11.31
C GLY A 90 21.78 -5.48 10.76
N ILE A 91 21.04 -4.37 10.63
CA ILE A 91 19.62 -4.37 10.28
C ILE A 91 19.44 -3.90 8.82
N PRO A 92 19.01 -4.79 7.90
CA PRO A 92 18.55 -4.36 6.59
C PRO A 92 17.26 -3.55 6.70
N ALA A 93 17.08 -2.61 5.78
CA ALA A 93 15.88 -1.78 5.68
C ALA A 93 15.67 -1.34 4.23
N ALA A 94 14.48 -0.82 3.93
CA ALA A 94 14.19 -0.19 2.65
C ALA A 94 13.77 1.28 2.83
N PHE A 95 14.26 2.14 1.96
CA PHE A 95 13.96 3.57 1.95
C PHE A 95 13.22 3.91 0.66
N PHE A 96 11.92 4.17 0.77
CA PHE A 96 11.05 4.61 -0.31
C PHE A 96 11.15 6.13 -0.42
N ILE A 97 11.88 6.60 -1.43
CA ILE A 97 12.20 8.02 -1.57
C ILE A 97 11.24 8.74 -2.51
N ASN A 98 10.97 10.02 -2.21
CA ASN A 98 10.41 10.91 -3.21
C ASN A 98 11.52 11.53 -4.06
N GLY A 99 11.39 11.45 -5.39
CA GLY A 99 12.37 12.02 -6.30
C GLY A 99 12.64 13.52 -6.05
N LYS A 100 11.62 14.30 -5.66
CA LYS A 100 11.76 15.74 -5.36
C LYS A 100 12.66 16.03 -4.14
N ASN A 101 12.86 15.06 -3.25
CA ASN A 101 13.66 15.24 -2.02
C ASN A 101 15.14 14.88 -2.21
N ALA A 102 15.51 14.33 -3.38
CA ALA A 102 16.88 13.93 -3.69
C ALA A 102 17.91 15.08 -3.83
N PRO A 103 17.57 16.26 -4.41
CA PRO A 103 18.54 17.34 -4.58
C PRO A 103 19.18 17.77 -3.25
N GLY A 104 20.52 17.79 -3.20
CA GLY A 104 21.28 18.12 -2.00
C GLY A 104 21.40 16.99 -0.97
N ARG A 105 20.84 15.80 -1.26
CA ARG A 105 20.85 14.61 -0.40
C ARG A 105 21.59 13.42 -1.00
N GLN A 106 22.48 13.65 -1.96
CA GLN A 106 23.24 12.60 -2.64
C GLN A 106 24.03 11.71 -1.67
N LYS A 107 24.60 12.29 -0.59
CA LYS A 107 25.30 11.51 0.44
C LYS A 107 24.38 10.54 1.17
N ALA A 108 23.13 10.93 1.43
CA ALA A 108 22.15 10.04 2.05
C ALA A 108 21.77 8.89 1.10
N LEU A 109 21.51 9.19 -0.18
CA LEU A 109 21.21 8.17 -1.19
C LEU A 109 22.35 7.16 -1.36
N GLN A 110 23.60 7.66 -1.42
CA GLN A 110 24.78 6.79 -1.48
C GLN A 110 24.91 5.95 -0.20
N ALA A 111 24.75 6.55 0.98
CA ALA A 111 24.83 5.85 2.25
C ALA A 111 23.77 4.75 2.40
N ILE A 112 22.56 4.94 1.89
CA ILE A 112 21.53 3.88 1.88
C ILE A 112 22.07 2.64 1.16
N VAL A 113 22.58 2.80 -0.07
CA VAL A 113 23.04 1.67 -0.89
C VAL A 113 24.36 1.08 -0.39
N ASP A 114 25.33 1.92 -0.03
CA ASP A 114 26.66 1.47 0.44
C ASP A 114 26.56 0.67 1.75
N ASN A 115 25.60 1.02 2.61
CA ASN A 115 25.30 0.28 3.83
C ASN A 115 24.40 -0.95 3.60
N GLY A 116 24.09 -1.26 2.34
CA GLY A 116 23.34 -2.45 1.96
C GLY A 116 21.85 -2.36 2.27
N HIS A 117 21.26 -1.18 2.37
CA HIS A 117 19.80 -1.00 2.40
C HIS A 117 19.23 -0.98 0.98
N GLU A 118 17.92 -1.19 0.85
CA GLU A 118 17.22 -1.14 -0.43
C GLU A 118 16.75 0.29 -0.70
N LEU A 119 17.09 0.85 -1.87
CA LEU A 119 16.60 2.16 -2.31
C LEU A 119 15.39 1.96 -3.25
N ALA A 120 14.24 2.50 -2.85
CA ALA A 120 12.94 2.22 -3.47
C ALA A 120 12.18 3.50 -3.85
N ASN A 121 11.17 3.35 -4.71
CA ASN A 121 10.44 4.46 -5.34
C ASN A 121 9.16 4.79 -4.55
N HIS A 122 8.99 6.06 -4.15
CA HIS A 122 7.77 6.57 -3.53
C HIS A 122 7.09 7.67 -4.35
N THR A 123 7.26 7.64 -5.68
CA THR A 123 6.84 8.69 -6.63
C THR A 123 7.58 10.00 -6.46
N HIS A 124 7.53 10.89 -7.45
CA HIS A 124 8.32 12.12 -7.40
C HIS A 124 7.71 13.16 -6.45
N ASN A 125 6.41 13.40 -6.56
CA ASN A 125 5.70 14.48 -5.88
C ASN A 125 4.85 14.03 -4.69
N HIS A 126 4.75 12.72 -4.42
CA HIS A 126 3.87 12.15 -3.40
C HIS A 126 2.38 12.37 -3.73
N LEU A 127 2.00 12.09 -4.98
CA LEU A 127 0.61 12.22 -5.45
C LEU A 127 -0.20 10.96 -5.14
N GLN A 128 -1.49 11.14 -4.87
CA GLN A 128 -2.43 10.02 -4.76
C GLN A 128 -2.68 9.41 -6.14
N LEU A 129 -1.99 8.31 -6.47
CA LEU A 129 -1.94 7.78 -7.84
C LEU A 129 -3.30 7.39 -8.41
N THR A 130 -4.24 6.94 -7.57
CA THR A 130 -5.60 6.54 -7.99
C THR A 130 -6.44 7.68 -8.53
N SER A 131 -6.05 8.94 -8.31
CA SER A 131 -6.72 10.12 -8.85
C SER A 131 -5.99 10.73 -10.06
N GLN A 132 -4.94 10.08 -10.55
CA GLN A 132 -4.09 10.58 -11.63
C GLN A 132 -4.36 9.85 -12.95
N SER A 133 -4.05 10.52 -14.06
CA SER A 133 -4.05 9.87 -15.38
C SER A 133 -2.90 8.87 -15.49
N SER A 134 -3.05 7.86 -16.36
CA SER A 134 -2.01 6.85 -16.60
C SER A 134 -0.64 7.47 -16.94
N ALA A 135 -0.62 8.48 -17.84
CA ALA A 135 0.60 9.20 -18.19
C ALA A 135 1.25 9.90 -16.98
N LYS A 136 0.44 10.47 -16.09
CA LYS A 136 0.94 11.13 -14.88
C LYS A 136 1.47 10.12 -13.86
N VAL A 137 0.80 8.99 -13.67
CA VAL A 137 1.31 7.86 -12.86
C VAL A 137 2.69 7.43 -13.35
N VAL A 138 2.83 7.14 -14.64
CA VAL A 138 4.12 6.71 -15.22
C VAL A 138 5.20 7.78 -15.04
N ALA A 139 4.87 9.06 -15.30
CA ALA A 139 5.82 10.16 -15.14
C ALA A 139 6.30 10.32 -13.69
N GLU A 140 5.41 10.19 -12.71
CA GLU A 140 5.76 10.26 -11.28
C GLU A 140 6.76 9.16 -10.86
N VAL A 141 6.57 7.94 -11.39
CA VAL A 141 7.48 6.82 -11.15
C VAL A 141 8.81 7.03 -11.89
N GLN A 142 8.77 7.42 -13.18
CA GLN A 142 9.95 7.61 -14.01
C GLN A 142 10.89 8.71 -13.48
N LEU A 143 10.35 9.84 -13.03
CA LEU A 143 11.15 10.93 -12.47
C LEU A 143 11.92 10.50 -11.21
N THR A 144 11.37 9.54 -10.46
CA THR A 144 12.05 8.98 -9.28
C THR A 144 13.01 7.85 -9.68
N ASP A 145 12.67 7.05 -10.70
CA ASP A 145 13.58 6.07 -11.29
C ASP A 145 14.88 6.71 -11.80
N ASP A 146 14.77 7.88 -12.44
CA ASP A 146 15.93 8.63 -12.93
C ASP A 146 16.92 9.00 -11.83
N VAL A 147 16.46 9.15 -10.59
CA VAL A 147 17.31 9.31 -9.40
C VAL A 147 17.85 7.96 -8.95
N ILE A 148 16.97 6.99 -8.69
CA ILE A 148 17.33 5.71 -8.06
C ILE A 148 18.34 4.93 -8.91
N LYS A 149 18.16 4.89 -10.23
CA LYS A 149 19.02 4.10 -11.14
C LYS A 149 20.49 4.55 -11.15
N GLN A 150 20.78 5.77 -10.71
CA GLN A 150 22.15 6.26 -10.58
C GLN A 150 22.92 5.57 -9.44
N TYR A 151 22.21 5.12 -8.40
CA TYR A 151 22.80 4.47 -7.23
C TYR A 151 22.60 2.96 -7.25
N GLN A 152 21.47 2.49 -7.80
CA GLN A 152 21.09 1.08 -7.80
C GLN A 152 20.67 0.61 -9.20
N PRO A 153 21.57 0.57 -10.21
CA PRO A 153 21.22 0.34 -11.62
C PRO A 153 20.72 -1.08 -11.94
N ARG A 154 20.81 -2.03 -11.00
CA ARG A 154 20.44 -3.44 -11.19
C ARG A 154 19.28 -3.89 -10.30
N GLY A 155 18.61 -2.95 -9.62
CA GLY A 155 17.56 -3.26 -8.66
C GLY A 155 18.09 -3.83 -7.33
N PRO A 156 17.20 -4.37 -6.49
CA PRO A 156 15.78 -4.62 -6.76
C PRO A 156 14.93 -3.34 -6.91
N TRP A 157 13.90 -3.37 -7.77
CA TRP A 157 13.06 -2.20 -8.05
C TRP A 157 11.72 -2.32 -7.32
N PHE A 158 11.59 -1.63 -6.19
CA PHE A 158 10.34 -1.60 -5.44
C PHE A 158 9.64 -0.25 -5.56
N ILE A 159 8.31 -0.28 -5.57
CA ILE A 159 7.48 0.93 -5.48
C ILE A 159 6.45 0.77 -4.36
N ARG A 160 6.28 1.84 -3.59
CA ARG A 160 5.14 1.99 -2.67
C ARG A 160 4.35 3.21 -3.11
N ALA A 161 3.05 3.07 -3.25
CA ALA A 161 2.17 4.18 -3.59
C ALA A 161 1.96 5.09 -2.38
N PRO A 162 2.10 6.42 -2.52
CA PRO A 162 1.67 7.40 -1.52
C PRO A 162 0.25 7.09 -1.01
N PHE A 163 0.06 7.23 0.30
CA PHE A 163 -1.21 6.97 0.99
C PHE A 163 -1.73 5.52 0.89
N GLY A 164 -0.93 4.59 0.37
CA GLY A 164 -1.41 3.25 -0.01
C GLY A 164 -2.41 3.27 -1.17
N ALA A 165 -2.51 4.39 -1.90
CA ALA A 165 -3.49 4.58 -2.96
C ALA A 165 -3.07 3.83 -4.23
N TRP A 166 -3.50 2.57 -4.31
CA TRP A 166 -3.18 1.65 -5.39
C TRP A 166 -4.42 0.87 -5.83
N ASN A 167 -4.59 0.69 -7.13
CA ASN A 167 -5.65 -0.12 -7.73
C ASN A 167 -5.18 -0.73 -9.05
N GLY A 168 -6.03 -1.56 -9.68
CA GLY A 168 -5.71 -2.20 -10.97
C GLY A 168 -5.33 -1.22 -12.09
N SER A 169 -5.91 -0.01 -12.12
CA SER A 169 -5.59 1.01 -13.13
C SER A 169 -4.17 1.56 -12.96
N VAL A 170 -3.76 1.85 -11.73
CA VAL A 170 -2.39 2.29 -11.40
C VAL A 170 -1.39 1.18 -11.75
N ALA A 171 -1.67 -0.06 -11.35
CA ALA A 171 -0.82 -1.21 -11.66
C ALA A 171 -0.66 -1.41 -13.17
N ARG A 172 -1.76 -1.40 -13.93
CA ARG A 172 -1.73 -1.50 -15.40
C ARG A 172 -0.95 -0.36 -16.05
N SER A 173 -1.09 0.87 -15.56
CA SER A 173 -0.34 2.01 -16.07
C SER A 173 1.18 1.82 -15.94
N ILE A 174 1.64 1.30 -14.81
CA ILE A 174 3.07 1.03 -14.59
C ILE A 174 3.52 -0.18 -15.44
N ASN A 175 2.75 -1.26 -15.43
CA ASN A 175 3.08 -2.50 -16.15
C ASN A 175 3.10 -2.32 -17.68
N ASN A 176 2.28 -1.43 -18.23
CA ASN A 176 2.22 -1.14 -19.67
C ASN A 176 3.21 -0.04 -20.09
N SER A 177 4.21 0.27 -19.25
CA SER A 177 5.22 1.30 -19.50
C SER A 177 6.64 0.76 -19.32
N ALA A 178 7.64 1.61 -19.57
CA ALA A 178 9.04 1.29 -19.25
C ALA A 178 9.30 1.04 -17.75
N MET A 179 8.33 1.36 -16.88
CA MET A 179 8.40 1.15 -15.42
C MET A 179 7.91 -0.23 -14.97
N SER A 180 7.60 -1.15 -15.90
CA SER A 180 7.20 -2.53 -15.61
C SER A 180 8.20 -3.35 -14.79
N LYS A 181 9.46 -2.89 -14.71
CA LYS A 181 10.49 -3.44 -13.81
C LYS A 181 10.17 -3.28 -12.32
N TYR A 182 9.30 -2.35 -11.94
CA TYR A 182 8.96 -2.07 -10.55
C TYR A 182 7.94 -3.07 -9.99
N VAL A 183 8.25 -3.62 -8.83
CA VAL A 183 7.36 -4.49 -8.07
C VAL A 183 6.64 -3.67 -7.01
N GLY A 184 5.31 -3.65 -7.07
CA GLY A 184 4.49 -2.96 -6.09
C GLY A 184 2.98 -3.01 -6.36
N SER A 185 2.17 -2.31 -5.56
CA SER A 185 2.63 -1.51 -4.41
C SER A 185 3.08 -2.40 -3.24
N ILE A 186 4.22 -2.08 -2.63
CA ILE A 186 4.65 -2.67 -1.36
C ILE A 186 3.86 -1.99 -0.23
N PHE A 187 3.02 -2.74 0.46
CA PHE A 187 2.23 -2.27 1.61
C PHE A 187 2.99 -2.47 2.93
N TRP A 188 2.27 -2.32 4.04
CA TRP A 188 2.76 -2.52 5.40
C TRP A 188 1.70 -3.26 6.23
N ASN A 189 2.14 -3.82 7.35
CA ASN A 189 1.29 -4.44 8.36
C ASN A 189 1.09 -3.50 9.55
N GLU A 190 2.14 -2.77 9.92
CA GLU A 190 2.21 -1.93 11.13
C GLU A 190 2.60 -0.49 10.79
N GLY A 191 2.30 0.47 11.67
CA GLY A 191 2.68 1.87 11.47
C GLY A 191 1.66 2.72 10.69
N GLY A 192 0.45 2.20 10.48
CA GLY A 192 -0.56 2.83 9.63
C GLY A 192 -1.54 3.76 10.34
N ALA A 193 -1.73 3.61 11.67
CA ALA A 193 -2.68 4.41 12.43
C ALA A 193 -2.29 4.53 13.90
N LEU A 194 -2.49 5.72 14.47
CA LEU A 194 -2.33 5.92 15.91
C LEU A 194 -3.62 5.56 16.65
N THR A 195 -3.54 4.56 17.52
CA THR A 195 -4.65 4.10 18.37
C THR A 195 -4.18 3.92 19.82
N SER A 196 -4.99 3.30 20.68
CA SER A 196 -4.58 2.93 22.04
C SER A 196 -3.48 1.86 22.07
N ASN A 197 -3.29 1.11 20.98
CA ASN A 197 -2.37 -0.04 20.90
C ASN A 197 -1.63 -0.16 19.55
N ALA A 198 -1.62 0.90 18.74
CA ALA A 198 -0.92 1.01 17.46
C ALA A 198 -0.40 2.44 17.26
N ALA A 199 0.57 2.60 16.37
CA ALA A 199 1.18 3.89 16.09
C ALA A 199 1.19 4.21 14.60
N ALA A 200 1.26 5.51 14.32
CA ALA A 200 1.72 6.08 13.05
C ALA A 200 2.61 7.25 13.45
N ASP A 201 3.87 7.26 13.00
CA ASP A 201 4.86 8.21 13.51
C ASP A 201 4.52 9.65 13.13
N TRP A 202 4.08 9.89 11.89
CA TRP A 202 3.58 11.18 11.43
C TRP A 202 2.42 11.70 12.30
N ASP A 203 1.46 10.84 12.69
CA ASP A 203 0.33 11.24 13.53
C ASP A 203 0.73 11.44 14.99
N CYS A 204 1.64 10.60 15.52
CA CYS A 204 2.28 10.79 16.82
C CYS A 204 2.89 12.20 16.91
N TRP A 205 3.67 12.60 15.91
CA TRP A 205 4.33 13.91 15.92
C TRP A 205 3.33 15.05 15.77
N GLY A 206 2.34 14.90 14.90
CA GLY A 206 1.25 15.86 14.73
C GLY A 206 0.43 16.09 16.01
N LYS A 207 0.27 15.06 16.85
CA LYS A 207 -0.45 15.12 18.13
C LYS A 207 0.46 15.34 19.36
N GLY A 208 1.74 15.60 19.16
CA GLY A 208 2.67 15.87 20.27
C GLY A 208 2.97 14.65 21.16
N VAL A 209 2.76 13.43 20.67
CA VAL A 209 3.14 12.20 21.37
C VAL A 209 4.66 12.16 21.56
N SER A 210 5.11 11.71 22.73
CA SER A 210 6.54 11.60 23.02
C SER A 210 7.21 10.47 22.21
N VAL A 211 8.51 10.59 21.98
CA VAL A 211 9.33 9.57 21.31
C VAL A 211 9.16 8.20 21.97
N GLN A 212 9.24 8.17 23.30
CA GLN A 212 9.03 6.94 24.08
C GLN A 212 7.65 6.34 23.84
N ARG A 213 6.59 7.15 24.00
CA ARG A 213 5.21 6.64 23.90
C ARG A 213 4.89 6.13 22.50
N CYS A 214 5.31 6.83 21.45
CA CYS A 214 5.08 6.37 20.08
C CYS A 214 5.85 5.07 19.81
N GLY A 215 7.12 4.98 20.24
CA GLY A 215 7.92 3.77 20.11
C GLY A 215 7.34 2.57 20.86
N ASP A 216 6.80 2.79 22.07
CA ASP A 216 6.13 1.74 22.85
C ASP A 216 4.88 1.21 22.14
N LEU A 217 4.11 2.09 21.49
CA LEU A 217 2.93 1.71 20.70
C LEU A 217 3.32 0.90 19.46
N TYR A 218 4.38 1.29 18.74
CA TYR A 218 4.97 0.49 17.66
C TYR A 218 5.37 -0.89 18.15
N LEU A 219 6.11 -0.97 19.26
CA LEU A 219 6.54 -2.25 19.83
C LEU A 219 5.35 -3.11 20.25
N GLN A 220 4.30 -2.51 20.81
CA GLN A 220 3.08 -3.23 21.20
C GLN A 220 2.38 -3.82 19.97
N GLU A 221 2.22 -3.03 18.92
CA GLU A 221 1.61 -3.46 17.66
C GLU A 221 2.43 -4.57 16.98
N ILE A 222 3.73 -4.36 16.80
CA ILE A 222 4.63 -5.34 16.16
C ILE A 222 4.66 -6.66 16.95
N LYS A 223 4.69 -6.61 18.28
CA LYS A 223 4.70 -7.83 19.12
C LYS A 223 3.38 -8.58 19.04
N ARG A 224 2.25 -7.86 18.97
CA ARG A 224 0.92 -8.46 18.84
C ARG A 224 0.78 -9.20 17.51
N ASN A 225 1.20 -8.59 16.41
CA ASN A 225 1.08 -9.18 15.08
C ASN A 225 2.21 -10.20 14.80
N GLY A 226 3.35 -10.04 15.48
CA GLY A 226 4.44 -11.01 15.55
C GLY A 226 5.35 -11.04 14.32
N LYS A 227 4.99 -10.35 13.24
CA LYS A 227 5.74 -10.28 11.98
C LYS A 227 5.11 -9.23 11.05
N GLY A 228 5.85 -8.75 10.07
CA GLY A 228 5.29 -7.88 9.04
C GLY A 228 6.28 -6.88 8.45
N ILE A 229 5.78 -6.09 7.50
CA ILE A 229 6.47 -4.87 7.05
C ILE A 229 6.01 -3.72 7.93
N VAL A 230 6.95 -2.93 8.46
CA VAL A 230 6.66 -1.81 9.36
C VAL A 230 6.92 -0.49 8.62
N LEU A 231 5.91 0.38 8.60
CA LEU A 231 5.97 1.71 8.01
C LEU A 231 6.50 2.74 9.01
N PHE A 232 7.42 3.59 8.55
CA PHE A 232 7.95 4.76 9.24
C PHE A 232 8.24 5.88 8.21
N HIS A 233 8.58 7.08 8.66
CA HIS A 233 8.94 8.22 7.81
C HIS A 233 10.22 8.89 8.31
N ASP A 234 11.31 8.79 7.55
CA ASP A 234 12.65 9.27 7.96
C ASP A 234 12.86 10.79 7.74
N ILE A 235 11.87 11.47 7.17
CA ILE A 235 11.81 12.93 7.11
C ILE A 235 11.63 13.58 8.49
N HIS A 236 11.24 12.80 9.51
CA HIS A 236 11.04 13.27 10.87
C HIS A 236 12.22 12.90 11.77
N GLY A 237 12.90 13.90 12.34
CA GLY A 237 14.00 13.66 13.29
C GLY A 237 13.57 12.84 14.52
N LYS A 238 12.34 13.01 14.99
CA LYS A 238 11.78 12.21 16.09
C LYS A 238 11.62 10.73 15.72
N THR A 239 11.38 10.39 14.45
CA THR A 239 11.37 8.99 13.99
C THR A 239 12.76 8.39 14.10
N VAL A 240 13.81 9.13 13.70
CA VAL A 240 15.21 8.69 13.85
C VAL A 240 15.56 8.45 15.33
N ASP A 241 15.17 9.36 16.22
CA ASP A 241 15.38 9.21 17.66
C ASP A 241 14.60 8.00 18.22
N MET A 242 13.34 7.82 17.82
CA MET A 242 12.51 6.67 18.20
C MET A 242 13.11 5.34 17.75
N MET A 243 13.65 5.28 16.53
CA MET A 243 14.32 4.08 16.02
C MET A 243 15.54 3.72 16.86
N LYS A 244 16.36 4.72 17.20
CA LYS A 244 17.59 4.54 17.98
C LYS A 244 17.34 4.20 19.44
N GLN A 245 16.39 4.88 20.07
CA GLN A 245 16.19 4.81 21.53
C GLN A 245 15.20 3.72 21.95
N VAL A 246 14.22 3.39 21.10
CA VAL A 246 13.06 2.58 21.53
C VAL A 246 12.86 1.37 20.62
N VAL A 247 12.60 1.58 19.33
CA VAL A 247 12.12 0.51 18.44
C VAL A 247 13.20 -0.54 18.18
N VAL A 248 14.40 -0.15 17.73
CA VAL A 248 15.47 -1.14 17.46
C VAL A 248 15.89 -1.89 18.72
N PRO A 249 16.20 -1.22 19.86
CA PRO A 249 16.50 -1.92 21.11
C PRO A 249 15.38 -2.85 21.55
N GLY A 250 14.12 -2.39 21.48
CA GLY A 250 12.95 -3.15 21.91
C GLY A 250 12.65 -4.38 21.05
N LEU A 251 12.87 -4.30 19.74
CA LEU A 251 12.74 -5.44 18.82
C LEU A 251 13.84 -6.46 19.04
N LYS A 252 15.10 -6.03 19.17
CA LYS A 252 16.24 -6.91 19.47
C LYS A 252 16.04 -7.63 20.80
N ALA A 253 15.65 -6.91 21.85
CA ALA A 253 15.35 -7.49 23.16
C ALA A 253 14.19 -8.50 23.12
N ALA A 254 13.21 -8.30 22.24
CA ALA A 254 12.09 -9.23 22.05
C ALA A 254 12.43 -10.44 21.15
N GLY A 255 13.64 -10.48 20.60
CA GLY A 255 14.14 -11.56 19.73
C GLY A 255 13.60 -11.50 18.30
N PHE A 256 13.26 -10.31 17.81
CA PHE A 256 12.89 -10.12 16.41
C PHE A 256 14.11 -10.19 15.50
N LYS A 257 13.91 -10.78 14.32
CA LYS A 257 14.84 -10.78 13.20
C LYS A 257 14.41 -9.74 12.17
N PHE A 258 15.35 -9.33 11.33
CA PHE A 258 15.16 -8.29 10.34
C PHE A 258 15.35 -8.88 8.93
N ALA A 259 14.39 -8.67 8.05
CA ALA A 259 14.40 -9.12 6.67
C ALA A 259 14.47 -7.95 5.70
N ARG A 260 15.04 -8.19 4.51
CA ARG A 260 14.93 -7.30 3.35
C ARG A 260 13.56 -7.47 2.70
N LEU A 261 13.10 -6.49 1.93
CA LEU A 261 11.87 -6.62 1.15
C LEU A 261 11.95 -7.76 0.14
N GLN A 262 13.09 -7.91 -0.55
CA GLN A 262 13.29 -9.00 -1.52
C GLN A 262 13.19 -10.41 -0.89
N ASP A 263 13.33 -10.53 0.44
CA ASP A 263 13.23 -11.79 1.17
C ASP A 263 11.83 -12.07 1.72
N VAL A 264 10.92 -11.08 1.65
CA VAL A 264 9.50 -11.30 1.98
C VAL A 264 8.89 -12.26 0.95
N PRO A 265 8.27 -13.39 1.35
CA PRO A 265 7.87 -14.41 0.40
C PRO A 265 6.92 -13.94 -0.71
N SER A 266 5.97 -13.08 -0.39
CA SER A 266 5.04 -12.48 -1.36
C SER A 266 5.77 -11.61 -2.40
N ILE A 267 6.72 -10.79 -1.94
CA ILE A 267 7.54 -9.91 -2.80
C ILE A 267 8.50 -10.73 -3.65
N LYS A 268 9.17 -11.73 -3.06
CA LYS A 268 10.10 -12.62 -3.77
C LYS A 268 9.42 -13.32 -4.96
N ARG A 269 8.18 -13.78 -4.78
CA ARG A 269 7.38 -14.35 -5.88
C ARG A 269 7.03 -13.31 -6.94
N ALA A 270 6.63 -12.11 -6.53
CA ALA A 270 6.33 -11.02 -7.45
C ALA A 270 7.55 -10.58 -8.28
N MET A 271 8.75 -10.52 -7.68
CA MET A 271 10.01 -10.26 -8.39
C MET A 271 10.32 -11.34 -9.42
N GLY A 272 10.06 -12.61 -9.10
CA GLY A 272 10.22 -13.72 -10.04
C GLY A 272 9.30 -13.60 -11.27
N ALA A 273 8.09 -13.07 -11.09
CA ALA A 273 7.15 -12.81 -12.19
C ALA A 273 7.52 -11.55 -13.00
N ALA A 274 8.05 -10.50 -12.35
CA ALA A 274 8.47 -9.26 -13.00
C ALA A 274 9.78 -9.37 -13.82
N GLY A 275 10.54 -10.46 -13.64
CA GLY A 275 11.75 -10.76 -14.40
C GLY A 275 11.50 -11.39 -15.79
N GLY A 276 10.25 -11.56 -16.20
CA GLY A 276 9.92 -11.93 -17.58
C GLY A 276 10.25 -10.79 -18.54
N PRO A 277 10.68 -11.07 -19.79
CA PRO A 277 10.76 -10.02 -20.81
C PRO A 277 9.40 -9.31 -20.91
N PRO A 278 9.33 -8.01 -21.28
CA PRO A 278 8.05 -7.41 -21.65
C PRO A 278 7.39 -8.32 -22.70
N ALA A 279 6.12 -8.63 -22.48
CA ALA A 279 5.39 -9.49 -23.39
C ALA A 279 5.46 -8.88 -24.80
N ALA A 280 5.88 -9.69 -25.78
CA ALA A 280 5.83 -9.26 -27.17
C ALA A 280 4.39 -8.93 -27.55
N ALA A 281 4.17 -8.15 -28.62
CA ALA A 281 2.83 -8.01 -29.18
C ALA A 281 2.23 -9.43 -29.37
N ASN A 282 1.07 -9.68 -28.73
CA ASN A 282 0.36 -10.96 -28.71
C ASN A 282 0.93 -12.01 -27.73
N GLU A 283 1.59 -11.60 -26.66
CA GLU A 283 1.90 -12.44 -25.51
C GLU A 283 1.29 -11.85 -24.23
N CYS A 284 0.90 -12.71 -23.29
CA CYS A 284 0.36 -12.31 -22.00
C CYS A 284 1.29 -12.77 -20.88
N ALA A 285 1.60 -11.86 -19.96
CA ALA A 285 2.34 -12.21 -18.75
C ALA A 285 1.48 -13.11 -17.85
N SER A 286 1.94 -14.35 -17.59
CA SER A 286 1.27 -15.27 -16.68
C SER A 286 1.99 -15.33 -15.33
N ALA A 287 1.36 -14.78 -14.29
CA ALA A 287 1.85 -14.93 -12.92
C ALA A 287 1.76 -16.40 -12.44
N THR A 288 0.76 -17.15 -12.91
CA THR A 288 0.60 -18.59 -12.64
C THR A 288 1.81 -19.38 -13.10
N LEU A 289 2.32 -19.09 -14.29
CA LEU A 289 3.44 -19.81 -14.89
C LEU A 289 4.80 -19.15 -14.65
N GLY A 290 4.81 -17.94 -14.07
CA GLY A 290 6.03 -17.15 -13.90
C GLY A 290 6.73 -16.78 -15.20
N ARG A 291 6.00 -16.71 -16.32
CA ARG A 291 6.53 -16.41 -17.66
C ARG A 291 5.45 -15.86 -18.58
N ASN A 292 5.84 -15.24 -19.68
CA ASN A 292 4.90 -14.89 -20.75
C ASN A 292 4.45 -16.15 -21.48
N VAL A 293 3.20 -16.12 -21.94
CA VAL A 293 2.66 -17.13 -22.84
C VAL A 293 2.09 -16.49 -24.09
N LYS A 294 2.12 -17.26 -25.18
CA LYS A 294 1.63 -16.82 -26.47
C LYS A 294 0.12 -16.62 -26.46
N GLU A 295 -0.35 -15.85 -27.44
CA GLU A 295 -1.75 -15.72 -27.76
C GLU A 295 -2.46 -17.08 -27.85
N ASN A 296 -3.72 -17.09 -27.42
CA ASN A 296 -4.58 -18.24 -27.30
C ASN A 296 -4.12 -19.31 -26.31
N VAL A 297 -3.06 -19.11 -25.53
CA VAL A 297 -2.79 -20.00 -24.38
C VAL A 297 -3.79 -19.70 -23.27
N CYS A 298 -4.31 -20.76 -22.65
CA CYS A 298 -5.23 -20.65 -21.53
C CYS A 298 -4.56 -21.08 -20.23
N VAL A 299 -4.76 -20.29 -19.19
CA VAL A 299 -4.28 -20.55 -17.83
C VAL A 299 -5.45 -20.52 -16.88
N GLN A 300 -5.44 -21.41 -15.90
CA GLN A 300 -6.35 -21.28 -14.77
C GLN A 300 -5.72 -20.31 -13.76
N SER A 301 -6.50 -19.41 -13.17
CA SER A 301 -6.05 -18.42 -12.19
C SER A 301 -6.09 -18.97 -10.76
N ARG A 302 -4.95 -18.92 -10.05
CA ARG A 302 -4.80 -19.48 -8.69
C ARG A 302 -5.76 -18.87 -7.68
N THR A 303 -6.25 -17.68 -7.97
CA THR A 303 -6.98 -16.84 -7.04
C THR A 303 -8.47 -17.13 -7.07
N ASP A 304 -9.04 -17.32 -8.26
CA ASP A 304 -10.48 -17.48 -8.48
C ASP A 304 -10.87 -18.81 -9.13
N GLU A 305 -9.89 -19.67 -9.41
CA GLU A 305 -10.04 -20.98 -10.05
C GLU A 305 -10.67 -20.94 -11.46
N LYS A 306 -10.81 -19.74 -12.05
CA LYS A 306 -11.38 -19.54 -13.39
C LYS A 306 -10.33 -19.65 -14.47
N TRP A 307 -10.77 -19.92 -15.70
CA TRP A 307 -9.90 -19.99 -16.88
C TRP A 307 -9.82 -18.64 -17.60
N TYR A 308 -8.62 -18.31 -18.07
CA TYR A 308 -8.33 -17.11 -18.83
C TYR A 308 -7.53 -17.47 -20.07
N ARG A 309 -7.85 -16.85 -21.20
CA ARG A 309 -7.15 -17.00 -22.48
C ARG A 309 -6.41 -15.72 -22.81
N CYS A 310 -5.17 -15.84 -23.30
CA CYS A 310 -4.43 -14.72 -23.81
C CYS A 310 -5.01 -14.27 -25.16
N VAL A 311 -5.44 -13.02 -25.29
CA VAL A 311 -6.02 -12.43 -26.50
C VAL A 311 -5.43 -11.02 -26.66
N ASP A 312 -4.75 -10.75 -27.77
CA ASP A 312 -4.16 -9.44 -28.06
C ASP A 312 -3.26 -8.88 -26.93
N GLY A 313 -2.58 -9.76 -26.18
CA GLY A 313 -1.72 -9.38 -25.06
C GLY A 313 -2.44 -9.16 -23.72
N GLU A 314 -3.77 -9.38 -23.67
CA GLU A 314 -4.58 -9.29 -22.45
C GLU A 314 -5.22 -10.63 -22.07
N TRP A 315 -5.55 -10.79 -20.78
CA TRP A 315 -6.25 -11.97 -20.28
C TRP A 315 -7.76 -11.79 -20.39
N ALA A 316 -8.39 -12.54 -21.29
CA ALA A 316 -9.84 -12.61 -21.42
C ALA A 316 -10.39 -13.85 -20.70
N ARG A 317 -11.48 -13.70 -19.93
CA ARG A 317 -12.15 -14.83 -19.28
C ARG A 317 -12.55 -15.87 -20.33
N SER A 318 -12.34 -17.14 -20.01
CA SER A 318 -12.59 -18.28 -20.88
C SER A 318 -13.19 -19.43 -20.08
N GLU A 319 -13.84 -20.37 -20.77
CA GLU A 319 -14.42 -21.55 -20.15
C GLU A 319 -13.41 -22.70 -20.06
N ALA A 320 -13.60 -23.55 -19.04
CA ALA A 320 -12.91 -24.82 -18.94
C ALA A 320 -13.31 -25.71 -20.12
N GLY A 321 -12.51 -25.71 -21.19
CA GLY A 321 -12.87 -26.42 -22.42
C GLY A 321 -12.76 -25.61 -23.70
N ASP A 322 -12.45 -24.31 -23.64
CA ASP A 322 -12.38 -23.44 -24.82
C ASP A 322 -11.45 -24.01 -25.90
N ALA A 323 -12.03 -24.43 -27.03
CA ALA A 323 -11.34 -25.07 -28.14
C ALA A 323 -10.36 -24.12 -28.85
N ARG A 324 -10.48 -22.81 -28.60
CA ARG A 324 -9.54 -21.81 -29.11
C ARG A 324 -8.23 -21.82 -28.33
N CYS A 325 -8.14 -22.53 -27.21
CA CYS A 325 -6.91 -22.64 -26.45
C CYS A 325 -5.86 -23.47 -27.21
N THR A 326 -4.70 -22.88 -27.53
CA THR A 326 -3.57 -23.61 -28.15
C THR A 326 -2.84 -24.50 -27.16
N ALA A 327 -2.83 -24.12 -25.89
CA ALA A 327 -2.33 -24.91 -24.77
C ALA A 327 -3.12 -24.57 -23.50
N ARG A 328 -3.14 -25.48 -22.53
CA ARG A 328 -3.80 -25.29 -21.23
C ARG A 328 -2.86 -25.58 -20.09
N HIS A 329 -2.83 -24.67 -19.12
CA HIS A 329 -2.08 -24.83 -17.88
C HIS A 329 -3.04 -24.67 -16.68
N PRO A 330 -3.57 -25.79 -16.16
CA PRO A 330 -4.35 -25.76 -14.93
C PRO A 330 -3.42 -25.43 -13.75
N LEU A 331 -4.03 -25.00 -12.66
CA LEU A 331 -3.33 -24.72 -11.41
C LEU A 331 -3.05 -25.97 -10.60
#